data_AF-A0A511QAT5-F1
#
_entry.id   AF-A0A511QAT5-F1
#
_cell.length_a   1.000
_cell.length_b   1.000
_cell.length_c   1.000
_cell.angle_alpha   90.00
_cell.angle_beta   90.00
_cell.angle_gamma   90.00
#
_symmetry.space_group_name_H-M   'P 1'
#
loop_
_entity.id
_entity.type
_entity.pdbx_description
1 polymer ?
#
loop_
_entity_poly.entity_id
_entity_poly.type
_entity_poly.pdbx_seq_one_letter_code
_entity_poly.pdbx_strand_id
1 'polypeptide(L)'
;MQAITKIVDAVKNQYKCSATEAKNMLKEVQSDPKKITASQLHTLHENIENKLKKEETKSKVDLAVYLTGKLTIGEEVDKELLDDLKKANDSVNKTRAQLFHGQGNVTTNLKKTQEPYWRLNFSRNYARHFGCHTETLAKKMGSGNCGEHASLTFTNHAATLKAGQQLHRVNGADGFDHAWAEVKLAGDQRIIMDAWATGPAVLSEDSAFSRRPKDRVVNKELTSRQANQYHKSMMDKYDKLHKSEHKIESLWDREKKYYEAQDIKIDKDYAWAPTPVLNEKFMKNVKSQLNSKNVLSKLNKEKAEAKKEGLRIHKVREIHVDRMINLGKEIKTVGALRSLKMDLKSSLEHKGSVIESLDKMTKR
;
A
#
# COMPACT_ATOMS: atom_id res chain seq x y z
N MET A 1 -22.47 0.12 -30.45
CA MET A 1 -21.04 0.13 -30.06
C MET A 1 -20.54 1.53 -29.75
N GLN A 2 -20.81 2.55 -30.57
CA GLN A 2 -20.34 3.93 -30.34
C GLN A 2 -20.74 4.55 -28.98
N ALA A 3 -21.93 4.24 -28.43
CA ALA A 3 -22.37 4.74 -27.12
C ALA A 3 -21.56 4.17 -25.94
N ILE A 4 -21.20 2.88 -26.00
CA ILE A 4 -20.41 2.20 -24.96
C ILE A 4 -19.00 2.77 -24.92
N THR A 5 -18.40 3.00 -26.09
CA THR A 5 -17.07 3.62 -26.20
C THR A 5 -17.06 5.02 -25.59
N LYS A 6 -18.10 5.84 -25.84
CA LYS A 6 -18.22 7.18 -25.22
C LYS A 6 -18.35 7.15 -23.70
N ILE A 7 -19.12 6.21 -23.14
CA ILE A 7 -19.28 6.07 -21.68
C ILE A 7 -17.97 5.58 -21.05
N VAL A 8 -17.34 4.57 -21.65
CA VAL A 8 -16.03 4.08 -21.21
C VAL A 8 -14.98 5.19 -21.29
N ASP A 9 -14.94 5.98 -22.37
CA ASP A 9 -14.01 7.10 -22.50
C ASP A 9 -14.33 8.26 -21.55
N ALA A 10 -15.60 8.54 -21.26
CA ALA A 10 -15.98 9.52 -20.23
C ALA A 10 -15.50 9.08 -18.84
N VAL A 11 -15.73 7.81 -18.46
CA VAL A 11 -15.25 7.23 -17.19
C VAL A 11 -13.71 7.22 -17.15
N LYS A 12 -13.05 6.79 -18.23
CA LYS A 12 -11.58 6.83 -18.34
C LYS A 12 -11.04 8.25 -18.16
N ASN A 13 -11.62 9.23 -18.83
CA ASN A 13 -11.14 10.62 -18.80
C ASN A 13 -11.42 11.27 -17.45
N GLN A 14 -12.60 11.05 -16.88
CA GLN A 14 -13.02 11.62 -15.60
C GLN A 14 -12.23 11.03 -14.42
N TYR A 15 -12.01 9.71 -14.44
CA TYR A 15 -11.36 9.00 -13.32
C TYR A 15 -9.91 8.61 -13.61
N LYS A 16 -9.36 9.02 -14.75
CA LYS A 16 -7.99 8.73 -15.20
C LYS A 16 -7.64 7.24 -15.10
N CYS A 17 -8.61 6.37 -15.42
CA CYS A 17 -8.46 4.91 -15.36
C CYS A 17 -8.37 4.30 -16.77
N SER A 18 -7.95 3.04 -16.83
CA SER A 18 -7.91 2.27 -18.07
C SER A 18 -9.32 1.89 -18.55
N ALA A 19 -9.46 1.57 -19.84
CA ALA A 19 -10.75 1.11 -20.38
C ALA A 19 -11.24 -0.17 -19.72
N THR A 20 -10.34 -1.03 -19.25
CA THR A 20 -10.67 -2.27 -18.55
C THR A 20 -11.22 -1.97 -17.16
N GLU A 21 -10.59 -1.05 -16.41
CA GLU A 21 -11.09 -0.59 -15.12
C GLU A 21 -12.47 0.06 -15.28
N ALA A 22 -12.62 0.97 -16.25
CA ALA A 22 -13.91 1.58 -16.58
C ALA A 22 -14.98 0.54 -16.97
N LYS A 23 -14.64 -0.46 -17.79
CA LYS A 23 -15.55 -1.56 -18.17
C LYS A 23 -15.91 -2.46 -16.98
N ASN A 24 -14.97 -2.73 -16.07
CA ASN A 24 -15.24 -3.52 -14.86
C ASN A 24 -16.13 -2.75 -13.88
N MET A 25 -15.91 -1.45 -13.74
CA MET A 25 -16.77 -0.54 -12.96
C MET A 25 -18.19 -0.49 -13.55
N LEU A 26 -18.33 -0.57 -14.88
CA LEU A 26 -19.64 -0.67 -15.55
C LEU A 26 -20.30 -2.05 -15.37
N LYS A 27 -19.52 -3.15 -15.35
CA LYS A 27 -20.02 -4.52 -15.16
C LYS A 27 -20.56 -4.78 -13.74
N GLU A 28 -19.96 -4.19 -12.71
CA GLU A 28 -20.40 -4.33 -11.31
C GLU A 28 -21.83 -3.78 -11.07
N VAL A 29 -22.34 -2.92 -11.95
CA VAL A 29 -23.65 -2.25 -11.81
C VAL A 29 -24.75 -2.92 -12.64
N GLN A 30 -24.51 -4.14 -13.17
CA GLN A 30 -25.48 -4.98 -13.90
C GLN A 30 -26.34 -4.26 -14.96
N SER A 31 -25.85 -3.15 -15.54
CA SER A 31 -26.62 -2.41 -16.54
C SER A 31 -26.20 -2.86 -17.94
N ASP A 32 -27.18 -3.17 -18.79
CA ASP A 32 -26.96 -3.29 -20.23
C ASP A 32 -26.35 -1.95 -20.69
N PRO A 33 -25.08 -1.93 -21.15
CA PRO A 33 -24.39 -0.68 -21.51
C PRO A 33 -25.10 0.10 -22.63
N LYS A 34 -26.06 -0.52 -23.33
CA LYS A 34 -26.90 0.11 -24.36
C LYS A 34 -28.12 0.86 -23.79
N LYS A 35 -28.42 0.76 -22.49
CA LYS A 35 -29.65 1.30 -21.86
C LYS A 35 -29.39 2.12 -20.58
N ILE A 36 -28.17 2.59 -20.34
CA ILE A 36 -27.88 3.40 -19.15
C ILE A 36 -28.65 4.74 -19.23
N THR A 37 -29.63 4.91 -18.35
CA THR A 37 -30.36 6.17 -18.18
C THR A 37 -29.49 7.20 -17.45
N ALA A 38 -29.85 8.49 -17.52
CA ALA A 38 -29.14 9.54 -16.77
C ALA A 38 -29.12 9.27 -15.25
N SER A 39 -30.20 8.67 -14.72
CA SER A 39 -30.28 8.24 -13.31
C SER A 39 -29.28 7.12 -12.99
N GLN A 40 -29.18 6.10 -13.86
CA GLN A 40 -28.20 5.02 -13.69
C GLN A 40 -26.75 5.51 -13.83
N LEU A 41 -26.51 6.50 -14.70
CA LEU A 41 -25.20 7.15 -14.83
C LEU A 41 -24.85 7.95 -13.57
N HIS A 42 -25.81 8.64 -12.98
CA HIS A 42 -25.63 9.37 -11.72
C HIS A 42 -25.32 8.41 -10.55
N THR A 43 -26.08 7.33 -10.41
CA THR A 43 -25.81 6.28 -9.40
C THR A 43 -24.46 5.62 -9.61
N LEU A 44 -24.06 5.37 -10.86
CA LEU A 44 -22.71 4.86 -11.18
C LEU A 44 -21.64 5.85 -10.75
N HIS A 45 -21.80 7.13 -11.08
CA HIS A 45 -20.87 8.19 -10.71
C HIS A 45 -20.71 8.26 -9.18
N GLU A 46 -21.81 8.27 -8.44
CA GLU A 46 -21.83 8.29 -6.98
C GLU A 46 -21.16 7.04 -6.38
N ASN A 47 -21.45 5.85 -6.92
CA ASN A 47 -20.82 4.60 -6.47
C ASN A 47 -19.30 4.60 -6.69
N ILE A 48 -18.83 5.12 -7.83
CA ILE A 48 -17.41 5.23 -8.13
C ILE A 48 -16.73 6.23 -7.20
N GLU A 49 -17.31 7.43 -7.02
CA GLU A 49 -16.78 8.42 -6.10
C GLU A 49 -16.70 7.87 -4.66
N ASN A 50 -17.73 7.15 -4.23
CA ASN A 50 -17.76 6.51 -2.91
C ASN A 50 -16.68 5.43 -2.77
N LYS A 51 -16.40 4.65 -3.82
CA LYS A 51 -15.32 3.66 -3.84
C LYS A 51 -13.95 4.33 -3.75
N LEU A 52 -13.72 5.37 -4.55
CA LEU A 52 -12.47 6.14 -4.53
C LEU A 52 -12.24 6.82 -3.18
N LYS A 53 -13.28 7.44 -2.60
CA LYS A 53 -13.22 8.02 -1.24
C LYS A 53 -12.88 6.96 -0.19
N LYS A 54 -13.49 5.77 -0.27
CA LYS A 54 -13.17 4.65 0.65
C LYS A 54 -11.71 4.20 0.52
N GLU A 55 -11.19 4.10 -0.69
CA GLU A 55 -9.78 3.73 -0.94
C GLU A 55 -8.81 4.82 -0.45
N GLU A 56 -9.11 6.09 -0.69
CA GLU A 56 -8.33 7.22 -0.19
C GLU A 56 -8.34 7.24 1.35
N THR A 57 -9.50 7.04 1.97
CA THR A 57 -9.61 6.93 3.43
C THR A 57 -8.79 5.76 3.96
N LYS A 58 -8.87 4.58 3.35
CA LYS A 58 -8.06 3.41 3.75
C LYS A 58 -6.56 3.71 3.64
N SER A 59 -6.12 4.34 2.55
CA SER A 59 -4.73 4.78 2.34
C SER A 59 -4.23 5.67 3.50
N LYS A 60 -5.06 6.63 3.92
CA LYS A 60 -4.75 7.53 5.05
C LYS A 60 -4.75 6.78 6.38
N VAL A 61 -5.68 5.84 6.58
CA VAL A 61 -5.72 4.99 7.79
C VAL A 61 -4.44 4.17 7.94
N ASP A 62 -3.98 3.50 6.88
CA ASP A 62 -2.75 2.68 6.94
C ASP A 62 -1.51 3.53 7.28
N LEU A 63 -1.35 4.71 6.67
CA LEU A 63 -0.26 5.62 7.00
C LEU A 63 -0.40 6.21 8.41
N ALA A 64 -1.63 6.50 8.85
CA ALA A 64 -1.89 6.98 10.22
C ALA A 64 -1.52 5.93 11.27
N VAL A 65 -1.66 4.62 10.99
CA VAL A 65 -1.17 3.56 11.89
C VAL A 65 0.33 3.68 12.12
N TYR A 66 1.11 3.85 11.04
CA TYR A 66 2.55 4.02 11.14
C TYR A 66 2.92 5.30 11.91
N LEU A 67 2.32 6.45 11.55
CA LEU A 67 2.58 7.72 12.23
C LEU A 67 2.17 7.68 13.72
N THR A 68 1.07 7.01 14.05
CA THR A 68 0.67 6.79 15.45
C THR A 68 1.70 5.94 16.20
N GLY A 69 2.28 4.93 15.55
CA GLY A 69 3.39 4.15 16.08
C GLY A 69 4.63 5.02 16.36
N LYS A 70 5.01 5.88 15.41
CA LYS A 70 6.11 6.85 15.57
C LYS A 70 5.91 7.82 16.74
N LEU A 71 4.73 8.43 16.84
CA LEU A 71 4.34 9.26 18.00
C LEU A 71 4.28 8.46 19.32
N THR A 72 4.01 7.16 19.25
CA THR A 72 3.96 6.30 20.42
C THR A 72 5.34 6.09 21.03
N ILE A 73 6.37 5.96 20.20
CA ILE A 73 7.77 5.78 20.62
C ILE A 73 8.54 7.09 20.77
N GLY A 74 7.89 8.24 20.54
CA GLY A 74 8.50 9.57 20.70
C GLY A 74 9.35 10.01 19.51
N GLU A 75 9.17 9.40 18.34
CA GLU A 75 9.92 9.72 17.12
C GLU A 75 9.02 10.49 16.15
N GLU A 76 8.86 11.80 16.35
CA GLU A 76 8.01 12.60 15.48
C GLU A 76 8.58 12.73 14.06
N VAL A 77 7.68 12.83 13.09
CA VAL A 77 8.01 13.05 11.67
C VAL A 77 7.77 14.52 11.37
N ASP A 78 8.82 15.23 10.94
CA ASP A 78 8.68 16.63 10.57
C ASP A 78 7.79 16.82 9.31
N LYS A 79 7.43 18.07 9.03
CA LYS A 79 6.49 18.40 7.95
C LYS A 79 7.01 18.02 6.56
N GLU A 80 8.30 18.24 6.28
CA GLU A 80 8.86 17.97 4.96
C GLU A 80 8.90 16.46 4.70
N LEU A 81 9.36 15.71 5.70
CA LEU A 81 9.40 14.26 5.65
C LEU A 81 7.99 13.65 5.57
N LEU A 82 7.03 14.21 6.30
CA LEU A 82 5.63 13.77 6.22
C LEU A 82 5.08 13.92 4.80
N ASP A 83 5.41 15.02 4.11
CA ASP A 83 4.96 15.23 2.73
C ASP A 83 5.60 14.25 1.73
N ASP A 84 6.85 13.84 1.96
CA ASP A 84 7.48 12.77 1.16
C ASP A 84 6.90 11.39 1.47
N LEU A 85 6.62 11.08 2.74
CA LEU A 85 5.93 9.85 3.14
C LEU A 85 4.53 9.74 2.53
N LYS A 86 3.77 10.85 2.45
CA LYS A 86 2.46 10.88 1.78
C LYS A 86 2.58 10.50 0.31
N LYS A 87 3.49 11.14 -0.44
CA LYS A 87 3.71 10.85 -1.87
C LYS A 87 4.17 9.42 -2.11
N ALA A 88 5.03 8.91 -1.24
CA ALA A 88 5.49 7.53 -1.27
C ALA A 88 4.32 6.55 -1.03
N ASN A 89 3.48 6.83 -0.02
CA ASN A 89 2.30 6.03 0.29
C ASN A 89 1.27 6.07 -0.84
N ASP A 90 1.06 7.23 -1.46
CA ASP A 90 0.19 7.36 -2.64
C ASP A 90 0.68 6.48 -3.80
N SER A 91 2.00 6.37 -3.97
CA SER A 91 2.60 5.51 -5.00
C SER A 91 2.42 4.02 -4.72
N VAL A 92 2.52 3.63 -3.44
CA VAL A 92 2.20 2.27 -2.97
C VAL A 92 0.73 1.95 -3.25
N ASN A 93 -0.18 2.83 -2.87
CA ASN A 93 -1.62 2.57 -3.01
C ASN A 93 -2.08 2.63 -4.46
N LYS A 94 -1.54 3.55 -5.28
CA LYS A 94 -1.76 3.56 -6.72
C LYS A 94 -1.32 2.25 -7.37
N THR A 95 -0.22 1.65 -6.91
CA THR A 95 0.24 0.36 -7.42
C THR A 95 -0.68 -0.78 -7.02
N ARG A 96 -1.14 -0.81 -5.76
CA ARG A 96 -2.11 -1.80 -5.29
C ARG A 96 -3.44 -1.71 -6.03
N ALA A 97 -3.91 -0.49 -6.33
CA ALA A 97 -5.12 -0.27 -7.12
C ALA A 97 -4.95 -0.78 -8.56
N GLN A 98 -3.78 -0.57 -9.17
CA GLN A 98 -3.45 -1.07 -10.51
C GLN A 98 -3.29 -2.60 -10.56
N LEU A 99 -2.85 -3.22 -9.46
CA LEU A 99 -2.76 -4.67 -9.29
C LEU A 99 -3.93 -5.19 -8.46
N PHE A 100 -5.15 -4.94 -8.92
CA PHE A 100 -6.39 -5.17 -8.18
C PHE A 100 -6.72 -6.66 -7.89
N HIS A 101 -6.16 -7.60 -8.65
CA HIS A 101 -6.20 -9.04 -8.30
C HIS A 101 -5.18 -9.40 -7.20
N GLY A 102 -4.30 -8.47 -6.85
CA GLY A 102 -3.36 -8.57 -5.75
C GLY A 102 -2.11 -9.38 -6.08
N GLN A 103 -1.44 -9.82 -5.01
CA GLN A 103 -0.22 -10.60 -5.06
C GLN A 103 -0.50 -12.02 -5.56
N GLY A 104 0.22 -12.43 -6.61
CA GLY A 104 0.11 -13.75 -7.25
C GLY A 104 0.65 -14.92 -6.41
N ASN A 105 1.30 -14.63 -5.29
CA ASN A 105 1.95 -15.62 -4.45
C ASN A 105 1.65 -15.48 -2.95
N VAL A 106 0.65 -14.69 -2.56
CA VAL A 106 0.27 -14.53 -1.14
C VAL A 106 -0.91 -15.43 -0.81
N THR A 107 -0.73 -16.28 0.20
CA THR A 107 -1.66 -17.32 0.66
C THR A 107 -3.09 -16.82 0.88
N THR A 108 -3.29 -15.61 1.42
CA THR A 108 -4.64 -15.06 1.64
C THR A 108 -5.39 -14.75 0.34
N ASN A 109 -4.68 -14.43 -0.73
CA ASN A 109 -5.28 -14.21 -2.05
C ASN A 109 -5.59 -15.57 -2.70
N LEU A 110 -4.61 -16.48 -2.62
CA LEU A 110 -4.67 -17.82 -3.19
C LEU A 110 -5.75 -18.71 -2.56
N LYS A 111 -6.08 -18.48 -1.29
CA LYS A 111 -7.22 -19.12 -0.61
C LYS A 111 -8.56 -18.82 -1.26
N LYS A 112 -8.70 -17.67 -1.94
CA LYS A 112 -9.95 -17.28 -2.62
C LYS A 112 -10.00 -17.84 -4.04
N THR A 113 -8.88 -17.79 -4.75
CA THR A 113 -8.76 -18.24 -6.14
C THR A 113 -7.28 -18.29 -6.55
N GLN A 114 -6.93 -19.17 -7.48
CA GLN A 114 -5.60 -19.22 -8.11
C GLN A 114 -5.43 -18.16 -9.22
N GLU A 115 -6.48 -17.42 -9.58
CA GLU A 115 -6.46 -16.47 -10.70
C GLU A 115 -5.34 -15.41 -10.62
N PRO A 116 -4.98 -14.82 -9.46
CA PRO A 116 -3.84 -13.91 -9.36
C PRO A 116 -2.52 -14.55 -9.83
N TYR A 117 -2.28 -15.81 -9.44
CA TYR A 117 -1.12 -16.58 -9.88
C TYR A 117 -1.12 -16.80 -11.40
N TRP A 118 -2.25 -17.20 -11.97
CA TRP A 118 -2.39 -17.41 -13.41
C TRP A 118 -2.17 -16.15 -14.23
N ARG A 119 -2.69 -15.01 -13.76
CA ARG A 119 -2.52 -13.68 -14.38
C ARG A 119 -1.07 -13.22 -14.38
N LEU A 120 -0.36 -13.50 -13.29
CA LEU A 120 1.08 -13.26 -13.22
C LEU A 120 1.84 -14.14 -14.21
N ASN A 121 1.57 -15.44 -14.25
CA ASN A 121 2.23 -16.37 -15.18
C ASN A 121 1.98 -15.97 -16.63
N PHE A 122 0.74 -15.62 -16.97
CA PHE A 122 0.39 -15.06 -18.27
C PHE A 122 1.26 -13.84 -18.58
N SER A 123 1.39 -12.91 -17.64
CA SER A 123 2.19 -11.69 -17.83
C SER A 123 3.66 -11.99 -18.09
N ARG A 124 4.25 -12.96 -17.37
CA ARG A 124 5.64 -13.37 -17.53
C ARG A 124 5.90 -14.07 -18.86
N ASN A 125 4.98 -14.93 -19.29
CA ASN A 125 5.11 -15.71 -20.52
C ASN A 125 4.88 -14.87 -21.78
N TYR A 126 3.97 -13.89 -21.72
CA TYR A 126 3.50 -13.17 -22.91
C TYR A 126 4.01 -11.73 -23.04
N ALA A 127 4.71 -11.15 -22.05
CA ALA A 127 5.20 -9.77 -22.16
C ALA A 127 6.08 -9.53 -23.40
N ARG A 128 7.00 -10.47 -23.69
CA ARG A 128 7.85 -10.40 -24.91
C ARG A 128 7.03 -10.50 -26.19
N HIS A 129 5.99 -11.34 -26.22
CA HIS A 129 5.09 -11.47 -27.36
C HIS A 129 4.40 -10.13 -27.69
N PHE A 130 4.08 -9.34 -26.68
CA PHE A 130 3.50 -8.00 -26.84
C PHE A 130 4.53 -6.87 -26.93
N GLY A 131 5.83 -7.18 -26.98
CA GLY A 131 6.90 -6.19 -27.06
C GLY A 131 6.95 -5.23 -25.88
N CYS A 132 6.53 -5.69 -24.68
CA CYS A 132 6.48 -4.87 -23.47
C CYS A 132 7.27 -5.51 -22.32
N HIS A 133 7.46 -4.75 -21.24
CA HIS A 133 8.04 -5.30 -20.02
C HIS A 133 7.00 -6.08 -19.21
N THR A 134 7.44 -7.03 -18.39
CA THR A 134 6.56 -7.87 -17.57
C THR A 134 5.66 -7.02 -16.67
N GLU A 135 6.17 -5.98 -16.02
CA GLU A 135 5.38 -5.07 -15.20
C GLU A 135 4.32 -4.31 -16.02
N THR A 136 4.57 -4.11 -17.33
CA THR A 136 3.61 -3.45 -18.20
C THR A 136 2.38 -4.32 -18.41
N LEU A 137 2.61 -5.61 -18.69
CA LEU A 137 1.54 -6.59 -18.86
C LEU A 137 0.88 -6.96 -17.52
N ALA A 138 1.66 -7.05 -16.43
CA ALA A 138 1.17 -7.28 -15.08
C ALA A 138 0.13 -6.23 -14.66
N LYS A 139 0.37 -4.95 -14.96
CA LYS A 139 -0.63 -3.88 -14.76
C LYS A 139 -1.93 -4.15 -15.52
N LYS A 140 -1.84 -4.55 -16.79
CA LYS A 140 -3.03 -4.88 -17.60
C LYS A 140 -3.77 -6.11 -17.05
N MET A 141 -3.02 -7.10 -16.57
CA MET A 141 -3.59 -8.31 -15.99
C MET A 141 -4.08 -8.11 -14.54
N GLY A 142 -3.65 -7.04 -13.88
CA GLY A 142 -4.05 -6.67 -12.52
C GLY A 142 -3.40 -7.53 -11.43
N SER A 143 -2.32 -8.26 -11.70
CA SER A 143 -1.63 -9.09 -10.69
C SER A 143 -0.12 -9.11 -10.86
N GLY A 144 0.60 -9.28 -9.75
CA GLY A 144 2.06 -9.25 -9.68
C GLY A 144 2.62 -9.97 -8.46
N ASN A 145 3.92 -10.28 -8.45
CA ASN A 145 4.68 -10.57 -7.23
C ASN A 145 5.54 -9.36 -6.85
N CYS A 146 6.43 -9.50 -5.87
CA CYS A 146 7.29 -8.42 -5.38
C CYS A 146 8.02 -7.67 -6.52
N GLY A 147 8.52 -8.37 -7.54
CA GLY A 147 9.19 -7.76 -8.70
C GLY A 147 8.29 -6.83 -9.52
N GLU A 148 7.06 -7.26 -9.85
CA GLU A 148 6.10 -6.45 -10.60
C GLU A 148 5.54 -5.30 -9.76
N HIS A 149 5.25 -5.55 -8.47
CA HIS A 149 4.84 -4.51 -7.52
C HIS A 149 5.94 -3.44 -7.35
N ALA A 150 7.20 -3.83 -7.18
CA ALA A 150 8.34 -2.92 -7.09
C ALA A 150 8.48 -2.07 -8.34
N SER A 151 8.42 -2.69 -9.52
CA SER A 151 8.62 -2.01 -10.80
C SER A 151 7.48 -1.04 -11.12
N LEU A 152 6.24 -1.39 -10.78
CA LEU A 152 5.10 -0.48 -10.89
C LEU A 152 5.15 0.66 -9.88
N THR A 153 5.52 0.37 -8.63
CA THR A 153 5.68 1.41 -7.60
C THR A 153 6.77 2.40 -7.97
N PHE A 154 7.91 1.90 -8.45
CA PHE A 154 8.98 2.70 -9.01
C PHE A 154 8.48 3.58 -10.17
N THR A 155 7.74 2.99 -11.12
CA THR A 155 7.17 3.75 -12.26
C THR A 155 6.17 4.82 -11.79
N ASN A 156 5.31 4.51 -10.82
CA ASN A 156 4.30 5.42 -10.29
C ASN A 156 4.92 6.59 -9.52
N HIS A 157 5.97 6.33 -8.74
CA HIS A 157 6.66 7.36 -7.96
C HIS A 157 7.60 8.24 -8.81
N ALA A 158 8.04 7.74 -9.97
CA ALA A 158 8.98 8.46 -10.83
C ALA A 158 8.47 9.86 -11.28
N ALA A 159 7.16 10.05 -11.39
CA ALA A 159 6.55 11.34 -11.73
C ALA A 159 6.46 12.33 -10.55
N THR A 160 6.69 11.87 -9.32
CA THR A 160 6.55 12.67 -8.10
C THR A 160 7.88 13.01 -7.43
N LEU A 161 8.98 12.50 -7.99
CA LEU A 161 10.33 12.64 -7.44
C LEU A 161 10.78 14.12 -7.47
N LYS A 162 11.14 14.66 -6.30
CA LYS A 162 11.63 16.05 -6.17
C LYS A 162 13.09 16.18 -6.62
N ALA A 163 13.52 17.41 -6.88
CA ALA A 163 14.95 17.69 -7.07
C ALA A 163 15.76 17.29 -5.82
N GLY A 164 16.97 16.75 -6.03
CA GLY A 164 17.83 16.27 -4.95
C GLY A 164 17.50 14.86 -4.42
N GLN A 165 16.32 14.31 -4.75
CA GLN A 165 15.98 12.93 -4.42
C GLN A 165 16.46 11.95 -5.50
N GLN A 166 16.66 10.70 -5.09
CA GLN A 166 16.95 9.59 -6.01
C GLN A 166 15.93 8.47 -5.81
N LEU A 167 15.44 7.92 -6.91
CA LEU A 167 14.51 6.78 -6.89
C LEU A 167 15.27 5.49 -7.20
N HIS A 168 15.12 4.49 -6.33
CA HIS A 168 15.79 3.20 -6.45
C HIS A 168 14.80 2.06 -6.66
N ARG A 169 15.15 1.14 -7.57
CA ARG A 169 14.53 -0.19 -7.69
C ARG A 169 15.47 -1.20 -7.06
N VAL A 170 15.01 -1.86 -6.01
CA VAL A 170 15.88 -2.58 -5.08
C VAL A 170 15.51 -4.05 -5.03
N ASN A 171 16.52 -4.90 -4.88
CA ASN A 171 16.39 -6.30 -4.50
C ASN A 171 17.04 -6.53 -3.14
N GLY A 172 16.61 -7.56 -2.43
CA GLY A 172 17.34 -8.10 -1.29
C GLY A 172 18.75 -8.54 -1.69
N ALA A 173 19.71 -8.34 -0.80
CA ALA A 173 21.06 -8.88 -0.91
C ALA A 173 21.15 -10.30 -0.33
N ASP A 174 22.31 -10.95 -0.51
CA ASP A 174 22.68 -12.21 0.16
C ASP A 174 21.64 -13.35 0.01
N GLY A 175 21.03 -13.47 -1.17
CA GLY A 175 20.07 -14.52 -1.47
C GLY A 175 18.65 -14.28 -0.95
N PHE A 176 18.37 -13.11 -0.36
CA PHE A 176 17.00 -12.72 0.00
C PHE A 176 16.21 -12.31 -1.25
N ASP A 177 15.36 -13.22 -1.75
CA ASP A 177 14.53 -13.00 -2.94
C ASP A 177 13.31 -12.14 -2.63
N HIS A 178 13.52 -10.82 -2.60
CA HIS A 178 12.46 -9.82 -2.48
C HIS A 178 12.82 -8.56 -3.25
N ALA A 179 11.82 -7.82 -3.71
CA ALA A 179 12.00 -6.58 -4.46
C ALA A 179 11.04 -5.49 -4.01
N TRP A 180 11.53 -4.25 -3.95
CA TRP A 180 10.74 -3.06 -3.60
C TRP A 180 11.25 -1.82 -4.34
N ALA A 181 10.49 -0.73 -4.24
CA ALA A 181 10.96 0.61 -4.63
C ALA A 181 11.27 1.43 -3.39
N GLU A 182 12.20 2.36 -3.46
CA GLU A 182 12.46 3.31 -2.38
C GLU A 182 12.94 4.65 -2.94
N VAL A 183 12.70 5.71 -2.19
CA VAL A 183 13.25 7.04 -2.49
C VAL A 183 14.32 7.36 -1.44
N LYS A 184 15.51 7.72 -1.92
CA LYS A 184 16.57 8.30 -1.11
C LYS A 184 16.36 9.81 -1.06
N LEU A 185 16.28 10.32 0.17
CA LEU A 185 16.14 11.74 0.47
C LEU A 185 17.53 12.39 0.60
N ALA A 186 17.58 13.66 1.02
CA ALA A 186 18.85 14.27 1.41
C ALA A 186 19.49 13.49 2.58
N GLY A 187 20.82 13.33 2.54
CA GLY A 187 21.55 12.49 3.49
C GLY A 187 21.37 10.99 3.23
N ASP A 188 21.30 10.20 4.29
CA ASP A 188 21.19 8.73 4.23
C ASP A 188 19.76 8.22 4.43
N GLN A 189 18.79 9.12 4.64
CA GLN A 189 17.42 8.76 4.92
C GLN A 189 16.71 8.24 3.67
N ARG A 190 15.90 7.19 3.84
CA ARG A 190 15.19 6.52 2.74
C ARG A 190 13.77 6.18 3.15
N ILE A 191 12.84 6.31 2.22
CA ILE A 191 11.45 5.85 2.37
C ILE A 191 11.25 4.61 1.52
N ILE A 192 10.79 3.54 2.15
CA ILE A 192 10.51 2.26 1.53
C ILE A 192 9.07 2.24 1.03
N MET A 193 8.92 1.91 -0.25
CA MET A 193 7.66 1.80 -0.96
C MET A 193 7.48 0.36 -1.43
N ASP A 194 6.94 -0.47 -0.55
CA ASP A 194 6.68 -1.87 -0.84
C ASP A 194 5.17 -2.12 -1.00
N ALA A 195 4.71 -2.12 -2.25
CA ALA A 195 3.32 -2.39 -2.56
C ALA A 195 2.93 -3.87 -2.46
N TRP A 196 3.89 -4.78 -2.38
CA TRP A 196 3.63 -6.22 -2.21
C TRP A 196 3.40 -6.56 -0.74
N ALA A 197 4.22 -6.01 0.16
CA ALA A 197 4.06 -6.17 1.61
C ALA A 197 2.79 -5.48 2.15
N THR A 198 2.41 -5.82 3.38
CA THR A 198 1.27 -5.23 4.11
C THR A 198 1.72 -4.00 4.91
N GLY A 199 1.02 -2.88 4.76
CA GLY A 199 1.29 -1.62 5.47
C GLY A 199 1.53 -0.44 4.53
N PRO A 200 1.78 0.76 5.07
CA PRO A 200 2.03 1.96 4.27
C PRO A 200 3.47 2.03 3.76
N ALA A 201 3.82 3.12 3.08
CA ALA A 201 5.22 3.51 2.95
C ALA A 201 5.80 3.88 4.33
N VAL A 202 7.06 3.50 4.59
CA VAL A 202 7.70 3.65 5.91
C VAL A 202 9.15 4.10 5.75
N LEU A 203 9.73 4.67 6.81
CA LEU A 203 11.16 4.96 6.84
C LEU A 203 11.99 3.67 6.86
N SER A 204 13.19 3.73 6.27
CA SER A 204 14.05 2.55 6.13
C SER A 204 14.43 1.90 7.45
N GLU A 205 14.65 2.68 8.51
CA GLU A 205 14.98 2.19 9.85
C GLU A 205 13.86 1.36 10.49
N ASP A 206 12.62 1.62 10.07
CA ASP A 206 11.40 0.94 10.55
C ASP A 206 10.97 -0.20 9.62
N SER A 207 11.61 -0.33 8.45
CA SER A 207 11.30 -1.36 7.46
C SER A 207 11.88 -2.73 7.84
N ALA A 208 11.15 -3.79 7.50
CA ALA A 208 11.60 -5.18 7.57
C ALA A 208 12.69 -5.52 6.55
N PHE A 209 12.79 -4.78 5.44
CA PHE A 209 13.57 -5.20 4.26
C PHE A 209 14.84 -4.37 3.99
N SER A 210 14.84 -3.08 4.34
CA SER A 210 15.89 -2.13 3.88
C SER A 210 16.60 -1.40 5.02
N ARG A 211 16.58 -1.99 6.23
CA ARG A 211 17.12 -1.33 7.43
C ARG A 211 18.63 -1.06 7.32
N ARG A 212 19.42 -2.02 6.81
CA ARG A 212 20.87 -1.85 6.64
C ARG A 212 21.20 -1.75 5.15
N PRO A 213 22.09 -0.82 4.74
CA PRO A 213 22.50 -0.69 3.34
C PRO A 213 23.07 -1.97 2.72
N LYS A 214 23.68 -2.85 3.51
CA LYS A 214 24.20 -4.13 3.05
C LYS A 214 23.13 -5.18 2.71
N ASP A 215 21.90 -5.01 3.21
CA ASP A 215 20.81 -5.97 3.01
C ASP A 215 20.11 -5.75 1.65
N ARG A 216 20.63 -4.83 0.81
CA ARG A 216 19.98 -4.38 -0.42
C ARG A 216 20.95 -4.20 -1.58
N VAL A 217 20.44 -4.47 -2.79
CA VAL A 217 21.12 -4.23 -4.07
C VAL A 217 20.30 -3.25 -4.89
N VAL A 218 20.88 -2.10 -5.24
CA VAL A 218 20.24 -1.11 -6.14
C VAL A 218 20.42 -1.61 -7.57
N ASN A 219 19.34 -2.06 -8.20
CA ASN A 219 19.38 -2.53 -9.58
C ASN A 219 19.18 -1.38 -10.58
N LYS A 220 18.53 -0.31 -10.13
CA LYS A 220 18.30 0.88 -10.94
C LYS A 220 18.16 2.09 -10.05
N GLU A 221 18.81 3.17 -10.46
CA GLU A 221 18.78 4.48 -9.83
C GLU A 221 18.36 5.53 -10.85
N LEU A 222 17.49 6.45 -10.46
CA LEU A 222 17.07 7.57 -11.29
C LEU A 222 17.09 8.87 -10.48
N THR A 223 17.72 9.89 -11.04
CA THR A 223 17.52 11.29 -10.65
C THR A 223 16.12 11.78 -11.03
N SER A 224 15.67 12.92 -10.50
CA SER A 224 14.37 13.54 -10.85
C SER A 224 14.15 13.71 -12.36
N ARG A 225 15.18 14.13 -13.11
CA ARG A 225 15.10 14.28 -14.57
C ARG A 225 14.91 12.93 -15.27
N GLN A 226 15.72 11.94 -14.91
CA GLN A 226 15.64 10.60 -15.50
C GLN A 226 14.35 9.88 -15.11
N ALA A 227 13.86 10.08 -13.89
CA ALA A 227 12.61 9.53 -13.39
C ALA A 227 11.41 10.02 -14.22
N ASN A 228 11.34 11.32 -14.50
CA ASN A 228 10.29 11.87 -15.35
C ASN A 228 10.32 11.32 -16.79
N GLN A 229 11.51 11.17 -17.38
CA GLN A 229 11.66 10.56 -18.71
C GLN A 229 11.26 9.08 -18.69
N TYR A 230 11.69 8.34 -17.66
CA TYR A 230 11.33 6.95 -17.46
C TYR A 230 9.81 6.76 -17.32
N HIS A 231 9.16 7.60 -16.50
CA HIS A 231 7.71 7.58 -16.33
C HIS A 231 6.98 7.75 -17.67
N LYS A 232 7.35 8.77 -18.45
CA LYS A 232 6.77 9.02 -19.78
C LYS A 232 6.95 7.82 -20.71
N SER A 233 8.16 7.27 -20.80
CA SER A 233 8.45 6.09 -21.61
C SER A 233 7.61 4.86 -21.21
N MET A 234 7.35 4.68 -19.91
CA MET A 234 6.48 3.60 -19.43
C MET A 234 5.00 3.86 -19.75
N MET A 235 4.54 5.12 -19.65
CA MET A 235 3.17 5.50 -20.07
C MET A 235 2.95 5.23 -21.57
N ASP A 236 3.90 5.56 -22.43
CA ASP A 236 3.82 5.25 -23.85
C ASP A 236 3.71 3.75 -24.13
N LYS A 237 4.40 2.92 -23.32
CA LYS A 237 4.30 1.45 -23.42
C LYS A 237 2.93 0.93 -22.97
N TYR A 238 2.35 1.51 -21.92
CA TYR A 238 0.97 1.18 -21.51
C TYR A 238 -0.04 1.52 -22.61
N ASP A 239 0.10 2.68 -23.23
CA ASP A 239 -0.80 3.12 -24.30
C ASP A 239 -0.69 2.25 -25.55
N LYS A 240 0.53 1.81 -25.90
CA LYS A 240 0.75 0.83 -26.97
C LYS A 240 0.10 -0.52 -26.64
N LEU A 241 0.24 -0.99 -25.40
CA LEU A 241 -0.37 -2.25 -24.97
C LEU A 241 -1.90 -2.18 -25.05
N HIS A 242 -2.50 -1.02 -24.75
CA HIS A 242 -3.93 -0.81 -24.85
C HIS A 242 -4.47 -1.04 -26.28
N LYS A 243 -3.70 -0.72 -27.31
CA LYS A 243 -4.06 -1.01 -28.72
C LYS A 243 -4.17 -2.52 -29.02
N SER A 244 -3.54 -3.36 -28.19
CA SER A 244 -3.56 -4.82 -28.30
C SER A 244 -4.56 -5.49 -27.34
N GLU A 245 -5.46 -4.71 -26.71
CA GLU A 245 -6.39 -5.20 -25.66
C GLU A 245 -7.16 -6.46 -26.07
N HIS A 246 -7.78 -6.46 -27.26
CA HIS A 246 -8.55 -7.61 -27.75
C HIS A 246 -7.71 -8.89 -27.89
N LYS A 247 -6.44 -8.77 -28.33
CA LYS A 247 -5.53 -9.92 -28.46
C LYS A 247 -5.14 -10.46 -27.09
N ILE A 248 -4.84 -9.56 -26.15
CA ILE A 248 -4.51 -9.94 -24.77
C ILE A 248 -5.67 -10.68 -24.12
N GLU A 249 -6.90 -10.16 -24.28
CA GLU A 249 -8.11 -10.78 -23.71
C GLU A 249 -8.39 -12.16 -24.33
N SER A 250 -8.30 -12.29 -25.66
CA SER A 250 -8.50 -13.57 -26.33
C SER A 250 -7.45 -14.62 -25.94
N LEU A 251 -6.18 -14.22 -25.82
CA LEU A 251 -5.13 -15.13 -25.35
C LEU A 251 -5.33 -15.48 -23.87
N TRP A 252 -5.69 -14.52 -23.04
CA TRP A 252 -5.97 -14.76 -21.63
C TRP A 252 -7.13 -15.74 -21.42
N ASP A 253 -8.23 -15.62 -22.15
CA ASP A 253 -9.36 -16.54 -22.03
C ASP A 253 -8.97 -17.98 -22.38
N ARG A 254 -8.09 -18.16 -23.36
CA ARG A 254 -7.54 -19.47 -23.73
C ARG A 254 -6.62 -20.02 -22.63
N GLU A 255 -5.71 -19.20 -22.13
CA GLU A 255 -4.77 -19.57 -21.07
C GLU A 255 -5.50 -19.87 -19.76
N LYS A 256 -6.50 -19.09 -19.40
CA LYS A 256 -7.34 -19.31 -18.22
C LYS A 256 -8.03 -20.67 -18.29
N LYS A 257 -8.66 -21.02 -19.41
CA LYS A 257 -9.28 -22.35 -19.61
C LYS A 257 -8.25 -23.47 -19.48
N TYR A 258 -7.04 -23.26 -19.98
CA TYR A 258 -5.95 -24.22 -19.82
C TYR A 258 -5.55 -24.37 -18.34
N TYR A 259 -5.32 -23.27 -17.62
CA TYR A 259 -5.00 -23.30 -16.19
C TYR A 259 -6.09 -23.99 -15.36
N GLU A 260 -7.36 -23.72 -15.66
CA GLU A 260 -8.51 -24.35 -15.01
C GLU A 260 -8.58 -25.85 -15.30
N ALA A 261 -8.46 -26.25 -16.57
CA ALA A 261 -8.53 -27.66 -16.98
C ALA A 261 -7.38 -28.50 -16.41
N GLN A 262 -6.24 -27.88 -16.13
CA GLN A 262 -5.06 -28.54 -15.56
C GLN A 262 -4.96 -28.39 -14.03
N ASP A 263 -5.94 -27.73 -13.39
CA ASP A 263 -5.92 -27.41 -11.95
C ASP A 263 -4.57 -26.81 -11.49
N ILE A 264 -4.02 -25.92 -12.31
CA ILE A 264 -2.69 -25.36 -12.07
C ILE A 264 -2.71 -24.54 -10.78
N LYS A 265 -1.84 -24.89 -9.84
CA LYS A 265 -1.66 -24.21 -8.57
C LYS A 265 -0.25 -23.71 -8.42
N ILE A 266 -0.08 -22.64 -7.65
CA ILE A 266 1.25 -22.28 -7.19
C ILE A 266 1.75 -23.36 -6.23
N ASP A 267 3.04 -23.67 -6.33
CA ASP A 267 3.72 -24.51 -5.37
C ASP A 267 3.73 -23.83 -3.98
N LYS A 268 3.53 -24.62 -2.93
CA LYS A 268 3.46 -24.15 -1.54
C LYS A 268 4.75 -23.47 -1.10
N ASP A 269 5.89 -23.91 -1.60
CA ASP A 269 7.19 -23.32 -1.26
C ASP A 269 7.36 -21.91 -1.84
N TYR A 270 6.51 -21.55 -2.81
CA TYR A 270 6.44 -20.23 -3.41
C TYR A 270 5.23 -19.42 -2.94
N ALA A 271 4.43 -19.95 -2.00
CA ALA A 271 3.25 -19.30 -1.44
C ALA A 271 3.56 -18.69 -0.05
N TRP A 272 3.46 -17.37 0.06
CA TRP A 272 3.90 -16.62 1.23
C TRP A 272 2.74 -16.18 2.12
N ALA A 273 2.98 -16.13 3.43
CA ALA A 273 2.06 -15.45 4.35
C ALA A 273 2.08 -13.93 4.10
N PRO A 274 1.01 -13.18 4.42
CA PRO A 274 1.03 -11.72 4.36
C PRO A 274 2.16 -11.13 5.21
N THR A 275 3.19 -10.61 4.55
CA THR A 275 4.39 -10.08 5.21
C THR A 275 4.20 -8.61 5.56
N PRO A 276 4.39 -8.18 6.82
CA PRO A 276 4.35 -6.77 7.17
C PRO A 276 5.58 -6.03 6.64
N VAL A 277 5.40 -4.77 6.24
CA VAL A 277 6.51 -3.90 5.82
C VAL A 277 7.36 -3.42 7.00
N LEU A 278 6.80 -3.44 8.21
CA LEU A 278 7.44 -2.97 9.44
C LEU A 278 8.25 -4.07 10.10
N ASN A 279 9.43 -3.71 10.62
CA ASN A 279 10.26 -4.66 11.35
C ASN A 279 9.77 -4.92 12.78
N GLU A 280 10.17 -6.08 13.30
CA GLU A 280 9.81 -6.52 14.65
C GLU A 280 10.30 -5.58 15.75
N LYS A 281 11.44 -4.92 15.57
CA LYS A 281 11.98 -3.97 16.57
C LYS A 281 11.04 -2.78 16.74
N PHE A 282 10.60 -2.17 15.66
CA PHE A 282 9.62 -1.08 15.67
C PHE A 282 8.33 -1.53 16.36
N MET A 283 7.77 -2.67 15.93
CA MET A 283 6.53 -3.21 16.49
C MET A 283 6.65 -3.51 18.00
N LYS A 284 7.78 -4.07 18.43
CA LYS A 284 8.08 -4.34 19.85
C LYS A 284 8.20 -3.05 20.66
N ASN A 285 8.86 -2.03 20.12
CA ASN A 285 9.01 -0.73 20.78
C ASN A 285 7.63 -0.08 20.99
N VAL A 286 6.81 -0.03 19.93
CA VAL A 286 5.42 0.46 20.01
C VAL A 286 4.64 -0.34 21.07
N LYS A 287 4.66 -1.68 21.00
CA LYS A 287 4.00 -2.54 21.98
C LYS A 287 4.43 -2.26 23.41
N SER A 288 5.73 -2.04 23.63
CA SER A 288 6.28 -1.81 24.97
C SER A 288 5.76 -0.51 25.59
N GLN A 289 5.57 0.54 24.78
CA GLN A 289 5.02 1.83 25.19
C GLN A 289 3.50 1.81 25.35
N LEU A 290 2.79 0.94 24.61
CA LEU A 290 1.34 0.77 24.74
C LEU A 290 0.94 -0.17 25.89
N ASN A 291 1.89 -0.90 26.49
CA ASN A 291 1.61 -1.85 27.56
C ASN A 291 1.47 -1.15 28.90
N SER A 292 0.24 -1.11 29.43
CA SER A 292 -0.05 -0.48 30.72
C SER A 292 0.68 -1.13 31.87
N LYS A 293 1.05 -2.42 31.80
CA LYS A 293 1.88 -3.05 32.84
C LYS A 293 3.26 -2.39 32.96
N ASN A 294 3.86 -1.95 31.86
CA ASN A 294 5.14 -1.24 31.90
C ASN A 294 4.97 0.14 32.54
N VAL A 295 3.93 0.87 32.13
CA VAL A 295 3.59 2.18 32.70
C VAL A 295 3.28 2.07 34.20
N LEU A 296 2.47 1.08 34.59
CA LEU A 296 2.14 0.76 35.99
C LEU A 296 3.38 0.33 36.77
N SER A 297 4.29 -0.45 36.19
CA SER A 297 5.54 -0.84 36.85
C SER A 297 6.45 0.37 37.11
N LYS A 298 6.54 1.30 36.15
CA LYS A 298 7.29 2.56 36.30
C LYS A 298 6.65 3.45 37.36
N LEU A 299 5.33 3.61 37.32
CA LEU A 299 4.56 4.31 38.37
C LEU A 299 4.69 3.66 39.74
N ASN A 300 4.75 2.33 39.82
CA ASN A 300 4.93 1.62 41.09
C ASN A 300 6.36 1.79 41.63
N LYS A 301 7.36 1.90 40.75
CA LYS A 301 8.73 2.27 41.12
C LYS A 301 8.80 3.71 41.64
N GLU A 302 8.20 4.66 40.91
CA GLU A 302 8.08 6.06 41.35
C GLU A 302 7.29 6.18 42.67
N LYS A 303 6.25 5.37 42.88
CA LYS A 303 5.55 5.27 44.18
C LYS A 303 6.46 4.76 45.29
N ALA A 304 7.28 3.75 45.01
CA ALA A 304 8.20 3.20 46.00
C ALA A 304 9.27 4.24 46.39
N GLU A 305 9.74 5.04 45.43
CA GLU A 305 10.66 6.17 45.65
C GLU A 305 9.96 7.31 46.43
N ALA A 306 8.78 7.76 46.00
CA ALA A 306 8.01 8.78 46.72
C ALA A 306 7.62 8.36 48.14
N LYS A 307 7.38 7.05 48.38
CA LYS A 307 7.12 6.51 49.72
C LYS A 307 8.36 6.57 50.61
N LYS A 308 9.56 6.37 50.05
CA LYS A 308 10.83 6.59 50.78
C LYS A 308 11.00 8.07 51.16
N GLU A 309 10.41 8.98 50.40
CA GLU A 309 10.38 10.43 50.64
C GLU A 309 9.18 10.88 51.50
N GLY A 310 8.37 9.96 52.05
CA GLY A 310 7.26 10.26 52.95
C GLY A 310 5.95 10.72 52.27
N LEU A 311 5.86 10.67 50.94
CA LEU A 311 4.68 11.07 50.18
C LEU A 311 3.65 9.93 50.07
N ARG A 312 2.36 10.20 50.33
CA ARG A 312 1.25 9.22 50.20
C ARG A 312 0.64 9.23 48.80
N ILE A 313 0.49 8.06 48.19
CA ILE A 313 -0.14 7.89 46.86
C ILE A 313 -1.35 6.94 46.94
N HIS A 314 -2.51 7.36 46.42
CA HIS A 314 -3.81 6.65 46.51
C HIS A 314 -4.08 5.60 45.40
N LYS A 315 -4.96 4.63 45.74
CA LYS A 315 -5.34 3.43 44.96
C LYS A 315 -6.18 3.69 43.69
N VAL A 316 -6.79 4.87 43.54
CA VAL A 316 -7.59 5.31 42.37
C VAL A 316 -6.77 5.41 41.06
N ARG A 317 -5.44 5.28 41.14
CA ARG A 317 -4.53 5.54 40.03
C ARG A 317 -4.48 4.47 38.93
N GLU A 318 -4.80 3.19 39.19
CA GLU A 318 -4.64 2.14 38.16
C GLU A 318 -5.66 2.28 37.02
N ILE A 319 -6.94 2.40 37.35
CA ILE A 319 -8.02 2.68 36.37
C ILE A 319 -7.75 4.00 35.64
N HIS A 320 -7.18 4.99 36.33
CA HIS A 320 -6.82 6.27 35.75
C HIS A 320 -5.66 6.14 34.74
N VAL A 321 -4.66 5.29 35.01
CA VAL A 321 -3.51 5.06 34.12
C VAL A 321 -3.95 4.37 32.83
N ASP A 322 -4.77 3.32 32.91
CA ASP A 322 -5.30 2.67 31.70
C ASP A 322 -6.13 3.65 30.86
N ARG A 323 -6.95 4.48 31.51
CA ARG A 323 -7.73 5.53 30.84
C ARG A 323 -6.84 6.58 30.20
N MET A 324 -5.77 7.03 30.87
CA MET A 324 -4.81 7.99 30.33
C MET A 324 -4.02 7.42 29.15
N ILE A 325 -3.63 6.14 29.20
CA ILE A 325 -2.94 5.46 28.10
C ILE A 325 -3.87 5.41 26.89
N ASN A 326 -5.12 4.97 27.06
CA ASN A 326 -6.09 4.90 25.98
C ASN A 326 -6.40 6.28 25.41
N LEU A 327 -6.57 7.29 26.26
CA LEU A 327 -6.75 8.68 25.82
C LEU A 327 -5.52 9.18 25.04
N GLY A 328 -4.31 8.88 25.51
CA GLY A 328 -3.06 9.20 24.81
C GLY A 328 -2.98 8.54 23.43
N LYS A 329 -3.38 7.27 23.30
CA LYS A 329 -3.49 6.58 22.01
C LYS A 329 -4.48 7.28 21.08
N GLU A 330 -5.67 7.63 21.59
CA GLU A 330 -6.69 8.34 20.81
C GLU A 330 -6.20 9.72 20.34
N ILE A 331 -5.57 10.50 21.22
CA ILE A 331 -5.03 11.82 20.88
C ILE A 331 -3.96 11.69 19.78
N LYS A 332 -3.00 10.76 19.93
CA LYS A 332 -1.97 10.52 18.93
C LYS A 332 -2.57 10.07 17.59
N THR A 333 -3.57 9.20 17.63
CA THR A 333 -4.28 8.71 16.45
C THR A 333 -4.99 9.84 15.71
N VAL A 334 -5.75 10.67 16.43
CA VAL A 334 -6.44 11.82 15.84
C VAL A 334 -5.42 12.82 15.29
N GLY A 335 -4.33 13.07 16.01
CA GLY A 335 -3.22 13.90 15.53
C GLY A 335 -2.62 13.39 14.22
N ALA A 336 -2.34 12.09 14.13
CA ALA A 336 -1.85 11.44 12.92
C ALA A 336 -2.83 11.58 11.75
N LEU A 337 -4.11 11.29 11.94
CA LEU A 337 -5.14 11.43 10.89
C LEU A 337 -5.28 12.88 10.40
N ARG A 338 -5.26 13.85 11.33
CA ARG A 338 -5.30 15.28 10.98
C ARG A 338 -4.06 15.74 10.21
N SER A 339 -2.88 15.21 10.53
CA SER A 339 -1.65 15.48 9.77
C SER A 339 -1.75 15.00 8.31
N LEU A 340 -2.63 14.02 8.04
CA LEU A 340 -2.99 13.51 6.72
C LEU A 340 -4.17 14.26 6.08
N LYS A 341 -4.49 15.47 6.58
CA LYS A 341 -5.55 16.36 6.10
C LYS A 341 -6.96 15.78 6.21
N MET A 342 -7.19 14.85 7.14
CA MET A 342 -8.56 14.48 7.52
C MET A 342 -9.12 15.57 8.44
N ASP A 343 -10.36 15.98 8.22
CA ASP A 343 -11.03 16.88 9.15
C ASP A 343 -11.28 16.20 10.50
N LEU A 344 -11.68 16.98 11.51
CA LEU A 344 -11.86 16.48 12.86
C LEU A 344 -12.94 15.39 12.93
N LYS A 345 -14.04 15.55 12.20
CA LYS A 345 -15.17 14.61 12.22
C LYS A 345 -14.73 13.26 11.64
N SER A 346 -14.15 13.25 10.44
CA SER A 346 -13.63 12.03 9.83
C SER A 346 -12.50 11.41 10.64
N SER A 347 -11.65 12.22 11.29
CA SER A 347 -10.60 11.69 12.17
C SER A 347 -11.17 10.94 13.38
N LEU A 348 -12.24 11.47 13.99
CA LEU A 348 -12.93 10.82 15.10
C LEU A 348 -13.68 9.55 14.66
N GLU A 349 -14.26 9.55 13.46
CA GLU A 349 -14.92 8.37 12.87
C GLU A 349 -13.93 7.23 12.60
N HIS A 350 -12.70 7.55 12.15
CA HIS A 350 -11.71 6.56 11.74
C HIS A 350 -10.66 6.19 12.79
N LYS A 351 -10.61 6.87 13.95
CA LYS A 351 -9.63 6.57 15.02
C LYS A 351 -9.69 5.11 15.47
N GLY A 352 -10.89 4.53 15.52
CA GLY A 352 -11.10 3.13 15.93
C GLY A 352 -10.38 2.16 15.00
N SER A 353 -10.47 2.36 13.68
CA SER A 353 -9.81 1.52 12.68
C SER A 353 -8.28 1.61 12.77
N VAL A 354 -7.74 2.79 13.06
CA VAL A 354 -6.29 2.97 13.27
C VAL A 354 -5.84 2.23 14.53
N ILE A 355 -6.54 2.41 15.65
CA ILE A 355 -6.20 1.74 16.92
C ILE A 355 -6.29 0.21 16.78
N GLU A 356 -7.35 -0.30 16.16
CA GLU A 356 -7.51 -1.74 15.92
C GLU A 356 -6.37 -2.30 15.06
N SER A 357 -5.98 -1.56 14.03
CA SER A 357 -4.87 -1.96 13.13
C SER A 357 -3.52 -1.91 13.85
N LEU A 358 -3.29 -0.89 14.70
CA LEU A 358 -2.10 -0.78 15.55
C LEU A 358 -2.01 -1.93 16.56
N ASP A 359 -3.13 -2.32 17.16
CA ASP A 359 -3.20 -3.46 18.07
C ASP A 359 -2.96 -4.79 17.34
N LYS A 360 -3.51 -4.98 16.14
CA LYS A 360 -3.23 -6.16 15.30
C LYS A 360 -1.74 -6.23 14.93
N MET A 361 -1.12 -5.10 14.62
CA MET A 361 0.30 -5.00 14.30
C MET A 361 1.19 -5.42 15.48
N THR A 362 0.80 -5.13 16.72
CA THR A 362 1.60 -5.42 17.92
C THR A 362 1.30 -6.78 18.58
N LYS A 363 0.25 -7.48 18.14
CA LYS A 363 -0.12 -8.83 18.62
C LYS A 363 0.59 -9.97 17.90
N ARG A 364 1.11 -9.72 16.69
CA ARG A 364 2.04 -10.64 16.00
C ARG A 364 3.38 -10.64 16.72
#